data_AF-A0A971JN40-F1
#
_entry.id   AF-A0A971JN40-F1
#
_cell.length_a   1.000
_cell.length_b   1.000
_cell.length_c   1.000
_cell.angle_alpha   90.00
_cell.angle_beta   90.00
_cell.angle_gamma   90.00
#
_symmetry.space_group_name_H-M   'P 1'
#
loop_
_entity.id
_entity.type
_entity.pdbx_description
1 polymer ?
#
loop_
_entity_poly.entity_id
_entity_poly.type
_entity_poly.pdbx_seq_one_letter_code
_entity_poly.pdbx_strand_id
1 'polypeptide(L)'
;MPLFEHRMQFAQSTKEGKNIPIPPAQSLHVLGPVLQVVVSPTEEHIRALNQRGELPPQPVTGLALIDTGATATAVDEEVCRKLGLKPTGSMKTAHAGGPEERACYPIAISFPNTPFPAISTPTAMSVNLQFGKTPYILLFGRDLLVRIKFVYNGPAGRFEMAY
;
A
#
# COMPACT_ATOMS: atom_id res chain seq x y z
N MET A 1 1.38 -9.41 -21.08
CA MET A 1 0.92 -8.97 -19.75
C MET A 1 1.57 -9.87 -18.72
N PRO A 2 2.63 -9.42 -18.02
CA PRO A 2 3.26 -10.22 -16.97
C PRO A 2 2.23 -10.57 -15.88
N LEU A 3 2.16 -11.86 -15.53
CA LEU A 3 1.32 -12.36 -14.45
C LEU A 3 2.17 -12.50 -13.19
N PHE A 4 1.68 -11.97 -12.09
CA PHE A 4 2.24 -12.19 -10.77
C PHE A 4 1.22 -12.93 -9.90
N GLU A 5 1.62 -14.06 -9.34
CA GLU A 5 0.82 -14.84 -8.40
C GLU A 5 1.44 -14.74 -7.00
N HIS A 6 0.60 -14.54 -5.99
CA HIS A 6 1.02 -14.56 -4.59
C HIS A 6 0.12 -15.45 -3.75
N ARG A 7 0.72 -16.48 -3.17
CA ARG A 7 0.08 -17.35 -2.19
C ARG A 7 0.39 -16.85 -0.78
N MET A 8 -0.65 -16.61 0.00
CA MET A 8 -0.50 -16.06 1.34
C MET A 8 0.15 -17.07 2.29
N GLN A 9 1.18 -16.59 2.99
CA GLN A 9 1.87 -17.33 4.03
C GLN A 9 2.00 -16.43 5.25
N PHE A 10 1.28 -16.77 6.32
CA PHE A 10 1.38 -16.09 7.59
C PHE A 10 1.54 -17.12 8.71
N ALA A 11 2.30 -16.74 9.74
CA ALA A 11 2.38 -17.51 10.97
C ALA A 11 1.82 -16.67 12.11
N GLN A 12 0.94 -17.26 12.90
CA GLN A 12 0.38 -16.61 14.08
C GLN A 12 1.21 -16.98 15.31
N SER A 13 1.60 -15.99 16.11
CA SER A 13 2.23 -16.24 17.41
C SER A 13 1.20 -16.70 18.44
N THR A 14 1.48 -17.82 19.11
CA THR A 14 0.69 -18.28 20.26
C THR A 14 0.97 -17.43 21.50
N LYS A 15 0.16 -17.61 22.56
CA LYS A 15 0.40 -17.00 23.87
C LYS A 15 1.76 -17.40 24.49
N GLU A 16 2.34 -18.50 24.01
CA GLU A 16 3.65 -19.03 24.43
C GLU A 16 4.79 -18.55 23.51
N GLY A 17 4.51 -17.64 22.57
CA GLY A 17 5.51 -17.07 21.66
C GLY A 17 5.90 -17.98 20.48
N LYS A 18 5.24 -19.13 20.30
CA LYS A 18 5.50 -20.03 19.16
C LYS A 18 4.77 -19.55 17.91
N ASN A 19 5.46 -19.49 16.79
CA ASN A 19 4.86 -19.18 15.49
C ASN A 19 4.28 -20.45 14.86
N ILE A 20 2.97 -20.48 14.65
CA ILE A 20 2.27 -21.59 13.99
C ILE A 20 1.85 -21.12 12.59
N PRO A 21 2.27 -21.79 11.51
CA PRO A 21 1.77 -21.49 10.17
C PRO A 21 0.26 -21.65 10.13
N ILE A 22 -0.45 -20.65 9.61
CA ILE A 22 -1.89 -20.76 9.38
C ILE A 22 -2.14 -21.12 7.91
N PRO A 23 -3.23 -21.85 7.60
CA PRO A 23 -3.57 -22.19 6.22
C PRO A 23 -3.62 -20.95 5.31
N PRO A 24 -3.22 -21.05 4.02
CA PRO A 24 -3.19 -19.91 3.12
C PRO A 24 -4.53 -19.17 3.00
N ALA A 25 -5.65 -19.90 2.94
CA ALA A 25 -6.98 -19.29 2.89
C ALA A 25 -7.28 -18.47 4.15
N GLN A 26 -6.85 -18.95 5.32
CA GLN A 26 -6.99 -18.22 6.58
C GLN A 26 -6.03 -17.02 6.65
N SER A 27 -4.82 -17.15 6.11
CA SER A 27 -3.87 -16.04 5.97
C SER A 27 -4.47 -14.92 5.11
N LEU A 28 -5.03 -15.29 3.95
CA LEU A 28 -5.69 -14.36 3.05
C LEU A 28 -6.93 -13.71 3.68
N HIS A 29 -7.69 -14.44 4.51
CA HIS A 29 -8.80 -13.87 5.25
C HIS A 29 -8.36 -12.86 6.33
N VAL A 30 -7.30 -13.17 7.09
CA VAL A 30 -6.85 -12.33 8.22
C VAL A 30 -6.10 -11.08 7.76
N LEU A 31 -5.25 -11.22 6.74
CA LEU A 31 -4.43 -10.11 6.23
C LEU A 31 -5.04 -9.42 5.01
N GLY A 32 -5.91 -10.10 4.27
CA GLY A 32 -6.25 -9.68 2.92
C GLY A 32 -5.13 -9.95 1.91
N PRO A 33 -5.36 -9.59 0.64
CA PRO A 33 -4.36 -9.67 -0.42
C PRO A 33 -3.32 -8.56 -0.24
N VAL A 34 -2.11 -8.91 0.20
CA VAL A 34 -1.06 -7.93 0.52
C VAL A 34 0.19 -8.12 -0.32
N LEU A 35 0.88 -7.02 -0.63
CA LEU A 35 2.17 -7.01 -1.31
C LEU A 35 3.17 -6.19 -0.54
N GLN A 36 4.44 -6.61 -0.56
CA GLN A 36 5.52 -5.71 -0.17
C GLN A 36 5.65 -4.60 -1.20
N VAL A 37 5.72 -3.36 -0.71
CA VAL A 37 5.93 -2.16 -1.53
C VAL A 37 6.99 -1.29 -0.90
N VAL A 38 7.55 -0.41 -1.73
CA VAL A 38 8.39 0.71 -1.28
C VAL A 38 7.74 2.01 -1.74
N VAL A 39 7.44 2.88 -0.78
CA VAL A 39 6.89 4.22 -1.00
C VAL A 39 8.01 5.24 -0.93
N SER A 40 8.06 6.14 -1.91
CA SER A 40 9.09 7.19 -2.05
C SER A 40 8.47 8.49 -2.56
N PRO A 41 9.17 9.63 -2.44
CA PRO A 41 8.78 10.84 -3.15
C PRO A 41 8.82 10.60 -4.66
N THR A 42 8.02 11.33 -5.42
CA THR A 42 8.06 11.24 -6.89
C THR A 42 9.41 11.71 -7.44
N GLU A 43 9.76 11.25 -8.64
CA GLU A 43 10.97 11.68 -9.35
C GLU A 43 11.06 13.21 -9.49
N GLU A 44 9.93 13.89 -9.69
CA GLU A 44 9.86 15.36 -9.72
C GLU A 44 10.23 15.97 -8.37
N HIS A 45 9.73 15.41 -7.27
CA HIS A 45 10.08 15.85 -5.93
C HIS A 45 11.57 15.63 -5.64
N ILE A 46 12.11 14.45 -5.99
CA ILE A 46 13.53 14.12 -5.82
C ILE A 46 14.41 15.09 -6.63
N ARG A 47 14.07 15.36 -7.89
CA ARG A 47 14.78 16.36 -8.71
C ARG A 47 14.76 17.74 -8.07
N ALA A 48 13.61 18.17 -7.52
CA ALA A 48 13.49 19.45 -6.86
C ALA A 48 14.33 19.53 -5.57
N LEU A 49 14.45 18.45 -4.80
CA LEU A 49 15.34 18.37 -3.62
C LEU A 49 16.81 18.50 -4.04
N ASN A 50 17.22 17.73 -5.06
CA ASN A 50 18.59 17.75 -5.56
C ASN A 50 19.00 19.13 -6.08
N GLN A 51 18.09 19.85 -6.76
CA GLN A 51 18.33 21.22 -7.22
C GLN A 51 18.55 22.22 -6.08
N ARG A 52 18.01 21.94 -4.89
CA ARG A 52 18.23 22.74 -3.67
C ARG A 52 19.43 22.28 -2.84
N GLY A 53 20.15 21.24 -3.28
CA GLY A 53 21.23 20.63 -2.51
C GLY A 53 20.76 19.85 -1.28
N GLU A 54 19.46 19.51 -1.22
CA GLU A 54 18.87 18.72 -0.14
C GLU A 54 19.00 17.22 -0.47
N LEU A 55 19.27 16.40 0.55
CA LEU A 55 19.28 14.95 0.39
C LEU A 55 17.85 14.39 0.32
N PRO A 56 17.52 13.54 -0.67
CA PRO A 56 16.25 12.84 -0.69
C PRO A 56 16.03 11.97 0.56
N PRO A 57 14.81 11.93 1.13
CA PRO A 57 14.50 11.06 2.23
C PRO A 57 14.61 9.59 1.79
N GLN A 58 14.95 8.71 2.73
CA GLN A 58 15.01 7.28 2.47
C GLN A 58 13.60 6.73 2.20
N PRO A 59 13.39 5.95 1.13
CA PRO A 59 12.11 5.30 0.87
C PRO A 59 11.64 4.40 2.02
N VAL A 60 10.33 4.33 2.23
CA VAL A 60 9.73 3.52 3.29
C VAL A 60 9.22 2.21 2.71
N THR A 61 9.73 1.09 3.24
CA THR A 61 9.27 -0.26 2.86
C THR A 61 8.19 -0.75 3.81
N GLY A 62 7.17 -1.42 3.29
CA GLY A 62 6.10 -2.00 4.09
C GLY A 62 5.10 -2.80 3.27
N LEU A 63 3.94 -3.08 3.85
CA LEU A 63 2.88 -3.83 3.19
C LEU A 63 1.81 -2.88 2.61
N ALA A 64 1.44 -3.11 1.36
CA ALA A 64 0.25 -2.58 0.74
C ALA A 64 -0.87 -3.62 0.80
N LEU A 65 -2.07 -3.21 1.21
CA LEU A 65 -3.28 -4.01 1.05
C LEU A 65 -3.93 -3.66 -0.30
N ILE A 66 -4.23 -4.68 -1.11
CA ILE A 66 -4.97 -4.51 -2.35
C ILE A 66 -6.46 -4.40 -2.02
N ASP A 67 -7.04 -3.23 -2.23
CA ASP A 67 -8.36 -2.90 -1.69
C ASP A 67 -9.32 -2.47 -2.80
N THR A 68 -10.14 -3.43 -3.26
CA THR A 68 -11.21 -3.15 -4.23
C THR A 68 -12.37 -2.35 -3.63
N GLY A 69 -12.46 -2.23 -2.31
CA GLY A 69 -13.44 -1.41 -1.60
C GLY A 69 -13.08 0.07 -1.61
N ALA A 70 -11.80 0.41 -1.63
CA ALA A 70 -11.32 1.78 -1.66
C ALA A 70 -11.46 2.44 -3.04
N THR A 71 -12.12 3.60 -3.12
CA THR A 71 -12.20 4.38 -4.37
C THR A 71 -10.85 5.02 -4.74
N ALA A 72 -10.08 5.46 -3.75
CA ALA A 72 -8.78 6.12 -3.93
C ALA A 72 -7.69 5.37 -3.17
N THR A 73 -6.46 5.45 -3.67
CA THR A 73 -5.26 4.93 -3.02
C THR A 73 -4.94 5.78 -1.80
N ALA A 74 -4.63 5.14 -0.68
CA ALA A 74 -4.29 5.80 0.56
C ALA A 74 -2.89 5.40 1.03
N VAL A 75 -2.22 6.30 1.72
CA VAL A 75 -0.88 6.10 2.28
C VAL A 75 -0.92 6.47 3.76
N ASP A 76 -0.13 5.75 4.56
CA ASP A 76 -0.09 5.99 5.99
C ASP A 76 0.50 7.37 6.31
N GLU A 77 -0.14 8.09 7.24
CA GLU A 77 0.28 9.43 7.68
C GLU A 77 1.75 9.48 8.13
N GLU A 78 2.24 8.44 8.82
CA GLU A 78 3.61 8.38 9.30
C GLU A 78 4.61 8.22 8.14
N VAL A 79 4.20 7.56 7.04
CA VAL A 79 5.00 7.47 5.81
C VAL A 79 5.14 8.85 5.17
N CYS A 80 4.03 9.59 5.04
CA CYS A 80 4.04 10.96 4.53
C CYS A 80 4.98 11.86 5.35
N ARG A 81 4.91 11.73 6.69
CA ARG A 81 5.76 12.48 7.62
C ARG A 81 7.24 12.12 7.49
N LYS A 82 7.57 10.82 7.44
CA LYS A 82 8.96 10.33 7.28
C LYS A 82 9.59 10.77 5.96
N LEU A 83 8.78 10.81 4.90
CA LEU A 83 9.21 11.25 3.58
C LEU A 83 9.17 12.79 3.41
N GLY A 84 8.76 13.55 4.43
CA GLY A 84 8.69 15.01 4.35
C GLY A 84 7.82 15.52 3.19
N LEU A 85 6.78 14.76 2.82
CA LEU A 85 5.97 15.09 1.65
C LEU A 85 5.15 16.35 1.89
N LYS A 86 4.92 17.11 0.81
CA LYS A 86 4.05 18.28 0.83
C LYS A 86 2.70 17.91 0.22
N PRO A 87 1.58 18.26 0.87
CA PRO A 87 0.26 17.99 0.31
C PRO A 87 0.05 18.82 -0.96
N THR A 88 -0.58 18.22 -1.97
CA THR A 88 -0.92 18.86 -3.26
C THR A 88 -2.42 19.13 -3.40
N GLY A 89 -3.22 18.63 -2.46
CA GLY A 89 -4.66 18.84 -2.42
C GLY A 89 -5.30 18.10 -1.25
N SER A 90 -6.62 17.95 -1.31
CA SER A 90 -7.42 17.21 -0.34
C SER A 90 -8.52 16.42 -1.05
N MET A 91 -8.99 15.36 -0.40
CA MET A 91 -10.14 14.58 -0.83
C MET A 91 -11.05 14.31 0.37
N LYS A 92 -12.37 14.30 0.11
CA LYS A 92 -13.35 13.83 1.10
C LYS A 92 -13.37 12.30 1.11
N THR A 93 -13.17 11.73 2.27
CA THR A 93 -13.37 10.31 2.56
C THR A 93 -14.67 10.14 3.32
N ALA A 94 -15.37 9.04 3.10
CA ALA A 94 -16.51 8.65 3.91
C ALA A 94 -16.13 7.38 4.68
N HIS A 95 -16.13 7.47 6.01
CA HIS A 95 -15.98 6.33 6.90
C HIS A 95 -17.20 6.24 7.83
N ALA A 96 -17.28 5.18 8.63
CA ALA A 96 -18.40 4.95 9.56
C ALA A 96 -18.63 6.10 10.56
N GLY A 97 -17.64 6.98 10.76
CA GLY A 97 -17.72 8.17 11.62
C GLY A 97 -18.21 9.43 10.90
N GLY A 98 -18.54 9.36 9.61
CA GLY A 98 -18.94 10.50 8.79
C GLY A 98 -17.88 10.87 7.74
N PRO A 99 -18.18 11.88 6.90
CA PRO A 99 -17.23 12.37 5.93
C PRO A 99 -16.14 13.23 6.58
N GLU A 100 -14.89 13.01 6.19
CA GLU A 100 -13.73 13.77 6.63
C GLU A 100 -12.90 14.22 5.43
N GLU A 101 -12.29 15.40 5.51
CA GLU A 101 -11.37 15.88 4.48
C GLU A 101 -9.93 15.51 4.85
N ARG A 102 -9.24 14.84 3.92
CA ARG A 102 -7.87 14.35 4.13
C ARG A 102 -6.92 14.90 3.08
N ALA A 103 -5.72 15.27 3.52
CA ALA A 103 -4.67 15.74 2.64
C ALA A 103 -4.23 14.64 1.66
N CYS A 104 -3.89 15.05 0.45
CA CYS A 104 -3.44 14.18 -0.63
C CYS A 104 -1.99 14.52 -1.00
N TYR A 105 -1.20 13.50 -1.27
CA TYR A 105 0.23 13.61 -1.49
C TYR A 105 0.63 12.90 -2.79
N PRO A 106 1.58 13.48 -3.55
CA PRO A 106 2.20 12.78 -4.66
C PRO A 106 3.20 11.76 -4.13
N ILE A 107 3.02 10.49 -4.52
CA ILE A 107 3.92 9.39 -4.13
C ILE A 107 4.34 8.57 -5.33
N ALA A 108 5.50 7.94 -5.23
CA ALA A 108 5.91 6.84 -6.09
C ALA A 108 5.91 5.52 -5.30
N ILE A 109 5.39 4.47 -5.92
CA ILE A 109 5.24 3.13 -5.36
C ILE A 109 6.03 2.18 -6.27
N SER A 110 6.92 1.39 -5.68
CA SER A 110 7.58 0.28 -6.36
C SER A 110 7.25 -1.05 -5.68
N PHE A 111 7.37 -2.13 -6.44
CA PHE A 111 6.91 -3.47 -6.07
C PHE A 111 8.10 -4.45 -6.12
N PRO A 112 8.95 -4.51 -5.08
CA PRO A 112 10.10 -5.39 -5.05
C PRO A 112 9.72 -6.85 -5.30
N ASN A 113 10.58 -7.58 -6.02
CA ASN A 113 10.38 -9.00 -6.32
C ASN A 113 9.11 -9.31 -7.12
N THR A 114 8.58 -8.32 -7.84
CA THR A 114 7.46 -8.49 -8.78
C THR A 114 7.86 -7.95 -10.16
N PRO A 115 7.15 -8.35 -11.23
CA PRO A 115 7.37 -7.78 -12.56
C PRO A 115 6.68 -6.41 -12.76
N PHE A 116 6.05 -5.84 -11.73
CA PHE A 116 5.31 -4.59 -11.87
C PHE A 116 6.25 -3.39 -12.02
N PRO A 117 5.97 -2.48 -12.97
CA PRO A 117 6.68 -1.21 -13.02
C PRO A 117 6.38 -0.38 -11.77
N ALA A 118 7.29 0.53 -11.43
CA ALA A 118 6.97 1.57 -10.46
C ALA A 118 5.83 2.45 -10.99
N ILE A 119 4.94 2.87 -10.11
CA ILE A 119 3.78 3.71 -10.44
C ILE A 119 3.84 4.95 -9.57
N SER A 120 3.49 6.10 -10.12
CA SER A 120 3.27 7.31 -9.34
C SER A 120 1.79 7.71 -9.36
N THR A 121 1.32 8.22 -8.23
CA THR A 121 -0.01 8.83 -8.12
C THR A 121 0.15 10.23 -7.53
N PRO A 122 -0.50 11.26 -8.11
CA PRO A 122 -0.41 12.63 -7.59
C PRO A 122 -1.27 12.87 -6.34
N THR A 123 -2.17 11.93 -6.00
CA THR A 123 -3.27 12.16 -5.06
C THR A 123 -3.46 11.00 -4.08
N ALA A 124 -2.38 10.39 -3.57
CA ALA A 124 -2.54 9.40 -2.50
C ALA A 124 -3.06 10.07 -1.23
N MET A 125 -4.21 9.60 -0.73
CA MET A 125 -4.87 10.16 0.44
C MET A 125 -4.12 9.75 1.71
N SER A 126 -3.84 10.70 2.60
CA SER A 126 -3.21 10.41 3.88
C SER A 126 -4.24 9.97 4.91
N VAL A 127 -4.08 8.77 5.46
CA VAL A 127 -4.95 8.22 6.49
C VAL A 127 -4.12 7.46 7.53
N ASN A 128 -4.67 7.24 8.72
CA ASN A 128 -4.05 6.36 9.70
C ASN A 128 -4.34 4.89 9.32
N LEU A 129 -3.33 4.18 8.83
CA LEU A 129 -3.41 2.76 8.48
C LEU A 129 -2.88 1.85 9.60
N GLN A 130 -2.51 2.41 10.75
CA GLN A 130 -2.07 1.68 11.94
C GLN A 130 -3.27 1.12 12.73
N PHE A 131 -4.14 0.39 12.05
CA PHE A 131 -5.30 -0.27 12.66
C PHE A 131 -5.18 -1.79 12.62
N GLY A 132 -5.46 -2.45 13.74
CA GLY A 132 -5.38 -3.91 13.86
C GLY A 132 -3.97 -4.42 14.18
N LYS A 133 -3.69 -5.68 13.80
CA LYS A 133 -2.42 -6.38 14.12
C LYS A 133 -1.36 -6.26 13.02
N THR A 134 -1.72 -5.74 11.85
CA THR A 134 -0.82 -5.64 10.69
C THR A 134 -0.74 -4.18 10.26
N PRO A 135 0.42 -3.52 10.43
CA PRO A 135 0.55 -2.13 10.02
C PRO A 135 0.75 -2.05 8.50
N TYR A 136 -0.32 -1.71 7.78
CA TYR A 136 -0.21 -1.37 6.36
C TYR A 136 0.40 0.03 6.21
N ILE A 137 1.16 0.23 5.14
CA ILE A 137 1.70 1.55 4.79
C ILE A 137 0.98 2.16 3.58
N LEU A 138 0.17 1.36 2.89
CA LEU A 138 -0.55 1.73 1.68
C LEU A 138 -1.85 0.91 1.53
N LEU A 139 -2.93 1.56 1.11
CA LEU A 139 -4.09 0.91 0.49
C LEU A 139 -4.03 1.15 -1.01
N PHE A 140 -3.94 0.09 -1.80
CA PHE A 140 -3.92 0.17 -3.25
C PHE A 140 -5.35 0.11 -3.79
N GLY A 141 -5.91 1.28 -4.09
CA GLY A 141 -7.35 1.48 -4.37
C GLY A 141 -7.72 1.36 -5.85
N ARG A 142 -9.02 1.55 -6.16
CA ARG A 142 -9.57 1.42 -7.51
C ARG A 142 -9.05 2.45 -8.52
N ASP A 143 -8.61 3.62 -8.07
CA ASP A 143 -7.93 4.62 -8.90
C ASP A 143 -6.67 4.07 -9.59
N LEU A 144 -5.94 3.17 -8.93
CA LEU A 144 -4.81 2.46 -9.52
C LEU A 144 -5.20 1.07 -10.04
N LEU A 145 -6.07 0.34 -9.34
CA LEU A 145 -6.50 -1.01 -9.75
C LEU A 145 -7.30 -1.04 -11.04
N VAL A 146 -7.89 0.07 -11.49
CA VAL A 146 -8.57 0.12 -12.80
C VAL A 146 -7.65 -0.27 -13.97
N ARG A 147 -6.32 -0.22 -13.76
CA ARG A 147 -5.29 -0.60 -14.74
C ARG A 147 -4.77 -2.04 -14.55
N ILE A 148 -5.30 -2.78 -13.57
CA ILE A 148 -4.79 -4.08 -13.14
C ILE A 148 -5.88 -5.13 -13.30
N LYS A 149 -5.55 -6.27 -13.90
CA LYS A 149 -6.37 -7.48 -13.74
C LYS A 149 -6.06 -8.08 -12.37
N PHE A 150 -7.04 -8.13 -11.48
CA PHE A 150 -6.93 -8.74 -10.17
C PHE A 150 -7.83 -9.97 -10.04
N VAL A 151 -7.28 -11.09 -9.58
CA VAL A 151 -8.02 -12.33 -9.28
C VAL A 151 -7.80 -12.68 -7.81
N TYR A 152 -8.88 -12.79 -7.05
CA TYR A 152 -8.85 -13.23 -5.67
C TYR A 152 -9.35 -14.68 -5.58
N ASN A 153 -8.50 -15.61 -5.15
CA ASN A 153 -8.86 -17.02 -4.97
C ASN A 153 -8.84 -17.40 -3.48
N GLY A 154 -9.98 -17.15 -2.83
CA GLY A 154 -10.19 -17.42 -1.41
C GLY A 154 -9.87 -18.86 -1.00
N PRO A 155 -10.50 -19.89 -1.62
CA PRO A 155 -10.26 -21.29 -1.26
C PRO A 155 -8.79 -21.72 -1.39
N ALA A 156 -8.07 -21.20 -2.39
CA ALA A 156 -6.65 -21.49 -2.55
C ALA A 156 -5.72 -20.61 -1.69
N GLY A 157 -6.25 -19.55 -1.07
CA GLY A 157 -5.47 -18.60 -0.27
C GLY A 157 -4.42 -17.84 -1.09
N ARG A 158 -4.76 -17.48 -2.33
CA ARG A 158 -3.86 -16.73 -3.22
C ARG A 158 -4.60 -15.63 -3.96
N PHE A 159 -3.84 -14.71 -4.50
CA PHE A 159 -4.32 -13.76 -5.49
C PHE A 159 -3.34 -13.64 -6.65
N GLU A 160 -3.83 -13.13 -7.77
CA GLU A 160 -3.07 -12.91 -8.99
C GLU A 160 -3.29 -11.47 -9.45
N MET A 161 -2.23 -10.83 -9.95
CA MET A 161 -2.26 -9.49 -10.52
C MET A 161 -1.56 -9.50 -11.88
N ALA A 162 -2.08 -8.73 -12.83
CA ALA A 162 -1.43 -8.53 -14.11
C ALA A 162 -1.62 -7.07 -14.60
N TYR A 163 -0.53 -6.51 -15.15
CA TYR A 163 -0.38 -5.12 -15.62
C TYR A 163 -0.11 -5.11 -17.13
#